data_AF-A0A2E0CLF6-F1
#
_entry.id   AF-A0A2E0CLF6-F1
#
_cell.length_a   1.000
_cell.length_b   1.000
_cell.length_c   1.000
_cell.angle_alpha   90.00
_cell.angle_beta   90.00
_cell.angle_gamma   90.00
#
_symmetry.space_group_name_H-M   'P 1'
#
loop_
_entity.id
_entity.type
_entity.pdbx_description
1 polymer ?
#
loop_
_entity_poly.entity_id
_entity_poly.type
_entity_poly.pdbx_seq_one_letter_code
_entity_poly.pdbx_strand_id
1 'polypeptide(L)'
;KEQGIDTSYLRANDASTQSTDSSEILEAALKEAEDAAHEVLNGTFSVQLEPQKAYIRRLQHMLIDRMNLSSTSKGKEPYRSLLVYRQ
;
A
#
# COMPACT_ATOMS: atom_id res chain seq x y z
N LYS A 1 3.16 -35.57 43.41
CA LYS A 1 2.21 -34.89 42.50
C LYS A 1 3.06 -34.08 41.54
N GLU A 2 3.15 -34.58 40.33
CA GLU A 2 4.06 -34.13 39.29
C GLU A 2 3.70 -32.71 38.85
N GLN A 3 4.69 -31.82 38.80
CA GLN A 3 4.59 -30.54 38.12
C GLN A 3 5.07 -30.74 36.69
N GLY A 4 4.17 -31.20 35.82
CA GLY A 4 4.40 -31.22 34.37
C GLY A 4 3.95 -29.89 33.78
N ILE A 5 4.89 -29.01 33.48
CA ILE A 5 4.60 -27.77 32.73
C ILE A 5 4.60 -28.13 31.24
N ASP A 6 3.51 -27.71 30.61
CA ASP A 6 3.03 -28.03 29.28
C ASP A 6 3.93 -27.49 28.15
N THR A 7 4.56 -28.38 27.38
CA THR A 7 5.34 -28.02 26.18
C THR A 7 4.60 -28.29 24.87
N SER A 8 3.26 -28.35 24.90
CA SER A 8 2.45 -28.54 23.68
C SER A 8 2.23 -27.25 22.88
N TYR A 9 2.55 -26.08 23.44
CA TYR A 9 2.46 -24.78 22.75
C TYR A 9 3.61 -24.49 21.76
N LEU A 10 4.57 -25.40 21.61
CA LEU A 10 5.66 -25.27 20.62
C LEU A 10 5.29 -25.84 19.24
N ARG A 11 4.01 -26.17 19.01
CA ARG A 11 3.51 -26.66 17.72
C ARG A 11 2.57 -25.67 17.06
N ALA A 12 3.13 -24.60 16.51
CA ALA A 12 2.58 -23.97 15.31
C ALA A 12 3.70 -23.21 14.60
N ASN A 13 3.96 -23.61 13.35
CA ASN A 13 4.83 -22.91 12.42
C ASN A 13 4.41 -21.43 12.34
N ASP A 14 5.27 -20.51 12.79
CA ASP A 14 5.12 -19.06 12.57
C ASP A 14 6.31 -18.55 11.73
N ALA A 15 6.45 -19.12 10.53
CA ALA A 15 7.41 -18.66 9.52
C ALA A 15 6.74 -18.05 8.28
N SER A 16 5.40 -17.94 8.30
CA SER A 16 4.57 -17.47 7.17
C SER A 16 3.94 -16.09 7.39
N THR A 17 4.05 -15.52 8.58
CA THR A 17 3.28 -14.32 8.97
C THR A 17 3.89 -13.00 8.50
N GLN A 18 5.17 -12.97 8.09
CA GLN A 18 5.83 -11.73 7.64
C GLN A 18 5.67 -11.40 6.15
N SER A 19 5.45 -12.40 5.30
CA SER A 19 5.41 -12.19 3.84
C SER A 19 4.05 -11.67 3.34
N THR A 20 2.96 -12.16 3.91
CA THR A 20 1.59 -11.84 3.46
C THR A 20 1.24 -10.37 3.70
N ASP A 21 1.63 -9.85 4.87
CA ASP A 21 1.34 -8.47 5.31
C ASP A 21 1.89 -7.42 4.33
N SER A 22 3.10 -7.66 3.80
CA SER A 22 3.70 -6.78 2.79
C SER A 22 3.00 -6.81 1.43
N SER A 23 2.41 -7.95 1.07
CA SER A 23 1.64 -8.13 -0.18
C SER A 23 0.28 -7.45 -0.06
N GLU A 24 -0.41 -7.63 1.05
CA GLU A 24 -1.72 -7.01 1.32
C GLU A 24 -1.62 -5.48 1.34
N ILE A 25 -0.59 -4.92 2.00
CA ILE A 25 -0.31 -3.48 2.00
C ILE A 25 -0.06 -2.97 0.57
N LEU A 26 0.69 -3.73 -0.23
CA LEU A 26 0.97 -3.36 -1.61
C LEU A 26 -0.31 -3.37 -2.45
N GLU A 27 -1.12 -4.43 -2.36
CA GLU A 27 -2.37 -4.56 -3.10
C GLU A 27 -3.35 -3.45 -2.73
N ALA A 28 -3.52 -3.16 -1.43
CA ALA A 28 -4.36 -2.08 -0.95
C ALA A 28 -3.89 -0.72 -1.50
N ALA A 29 -2.59 -0.43 -1.48
CA ALA A 29 -2.04 0.82 -1.97
C ALA A 29 -2.16 0.98 -3.50
N LEU A 30 -2.05 -0.12 -4.26
CA LEU A 30 -2.27 -0.09 -5.71
C LEU A 30 -3.74 0.10 -6.06
N LYS A 31 -4.63 -0.57 -5.32
CA LYS A 31 -6.08 -0.39 -5.45
C LYS A 31 -6.47 1.06 -5.15
N GLU A 32 -5.91 1.66 -4.09
CA GLU A 32 -6.14 3.07 -3.75
C GLU A 32 -5.77 4.01 -4.90
N ALA A 33 -4.64 3.75 -5.57
CA ALA A 33 -4.20 4.54 -6.72
C ALA A 33 -5.12 4.35 -7.94
N GLU A 34 -5.64 3.15 -8.16
CA GLU A 34 -6.63 2.85 -9.21
C GLU A 34 -7.96 3.58 -8.95
N ASP A 35 -8.49 3.48 -7.73
CA ASP A 35 -9.72 4.17 -7.32
C ASP A 35 -9.58 5.69 -7.50
N ALA A 36 -8.46 6.27 -7.03
CA ALA A 36 -8.16 7.69 -7.18
C ALA A 36 -8.03 8.13 -8.65
N ALA A 37 -7.43 7.30 -9.49
CA ALA A 37 -7.35 7.57 -10.93
C ALA A 37 -8.75 7.61 -11.56
N HIS A 38 -9.63 6.67 -11.21
CA HIS A 38 -11.01 6.67 -11.67
C HIS A 38 -11.78 7.92 -11.22
N GLU A 39 -11.60 8.36 -9.99
CA GLU A 39 -12.21 9.60 -9.52
C GLU A 39 -11.76 10.82 -10.34
N VAL A 40 -10.46 10.94 -10.61
CA VAL A 40 -9.92 12.05 -11.43
C VAL A 40 -10.46 11.99 -12.86
N LEU A 41 -10.54 10.79 -13.45
CA LEU A 41 -11.14 10.59 -14.78
C LEU A 41 -12.63 10.95 -14.81
N ASN A 42 -13.35 10.71 -13.71
CA ASN A 42 -14.77 11.05 -13.56
C ASN A 42 -15.03 12.54 -13.30
N GLY A 43 -13.98 13.36 -13.18
CA GLY A 43 -14.07 14.81 -13.07
C GLY A 43 -13.55 15.41 -11.77
N THR A 44 -13.05 14.59 -10.83
CA THR A 44 -12.33 15.12 -9.65
C THR A 44 -11.04 15.82 -10.11
N PHE A 45 -10.76 17.00 -9.54
CA PHE A 45 -9.57 17.78 -9.94
C PHE A 45 -8.26 17.06 -9.59
N SER A 46 -8.17 16.55 -8.37
CA SER A 46 -7.02 15.80 -7.88
C SER A 46 -7.40 14.98 -6.67
N VAL A 47 -6.72 13.84 -6.46
CA VAL A 47 -6.89 12.98 -5.29
C VAL A 47 -5.53 12.75 -4.63
N GLN A 48 -5.45 12.95 -3.32
CA GLN A 48 -4.26 12.65 -2.53
C GLN A 48 -4.40 11.27 -1.90
N LEU A 49 -3.41 10.41 -2.14
CA LEU A 49 -3.34 9.07 -1.54
C LEU A 49 -2.74 9.12 -0.14
N GLU A 50 -2.88 8.01 0.58
CA GLU A 50 -2.21 7.77 1.85
C GLU A 50 -0.67 7.76 1.67
N PRO A 51 0.09 8.13 2.73
CA PRO A 51 1.54 8.01 2.71
C PRO A 51 2.00 6.56 2.52
N GLN A 52 2.75 6.31 1.44
CA GLN A 52 3.26 4.99 1.09
C GLN A 52 4.78 4.99 0.99
N LYS A 53 5.41 3.83 1.18
CA LYS A 53 6.88 3.67 1.01
C LYS A 53 7.31 4.01 -0.42
N ALA A 54 8.56 4.45 -0.59
CA ALA A 54 9.11 4.86 -1.88
C ALA A 54 8.92 3.84 -3.02
N TYR A 55 9.08 2.54 -2.72
CA TYR A 55 8.86 1.46 -3.70
C TYR A 55 7.40 1.40 -4.18
N ILE A 56 6.44 1.45 -3.25
CA ILE A 56 5.00 1.43 -3.57
C ILE A 56 4.63 2.67 -4.39
N ARG A 57 5.09 3.87 -4.00
CA ARG A 57 4.84 5.11 -4.77
C ARG A 57 5.35 5.02 -6.20
N ARG A 58 6.49 4.35 -6.44
CA ARG A 58 7.00 4.12 -7.80
C ARG A 58 6.05 3.27 -8.63
N LEU A 59 5.47 2.22 -8.04
CA LEU A 59 4.47 1.39 -8.73
C LEU A 59 3.19 2.17 -8.99
N GLN A 60 2.73 2.97 -8.03
CA GLN A 60 1.58 3.85 -8.19
C GLN A 60 1.82 4.87 -9.32
N HIS A 61 2.97 5.56 -9.36
CA HIS A 61 3.35 6.43 -10.49
C HIS A 61 3.20 5.71 -11.85
N MET A 62 3.77 4.51 -11.98
CA MET A 62 3.66 3.73 -13.21
C MET A 62 2.22 3.34 -13.57
N LEU A 63 1.36 3.09 -12.58
CA LEU A 63 -0.06 2.82 -12.80
C LEU A 63 -0.77 4.08 -13.32
N ILE A 64 -0.56 5.22 -12.66
CA ILE A 64 -1.17 6.51 -13.03
C ILE A 64 -0.75 6.94 -14.44
N ASP A 65 0.54 6.80 -14.77
CA ASP A 65 1.08 7.14 -16.10
C ASP A 65 0.40 6.32 -17.21
N ARG A 66 0.11 5.03 -16.95
CA ARG A 66 -0.60 4.16 -17.92
C ARG A 66 -2.06 4.58 -18.14
N MET A 67 -2.66 5.29 -17.20
CA MET A 67 -4.03 5.80 -17.29
C MET A 67 -4.08 7.23 -17.90
N ASN A 68 -2.98 7.72 -18.47
CA ASN A 68 -2.85 9.06 -19.04
C ASN A 68 -3.15 10.20 -18.04
N LEU A 69 -2.89 9.94 -16.76
CA LEU A 69 -2.97 10.92 -15.69
C LEU A 69 -1.56 11.36 -15.29
N SER A 70 -1.47 12.48 -14.59
CA SER A 70 -0.22 12.95 -14.01
C SER A 70 -0.22 12.71 -12.50
N SER A 71 0.97 12.48 -11.94
CA SER A 71 1.11 12.40 -10.48
C SER A 71 2.37 13.08 -9.96
N THR A 72 2.35 13.44 -8.69
CA THR A 72 3.46 14.10 -8.02
C THR A 72 3.52 13.68 -6.56
N SER A 73 4.71 13.44 -6.02
CA SER A 73 4.86 13.13 -4.60
C SER A 73 4.88 14.40 -3.77
N LYS A 74 4.09 14.45 -2.69
CA LYS A 74 3.99 15.58 -1.78
C LYS A 74 4.40 15.19 -0.36
N GLY A 75 4.96 16.14 0.39
CA GLY A 75 5.40 15.93 1.77
C GLY A 75 6.82 15.38 1.94
N LYS A 76 7.15 15.05 3.19
CA LYS A 76 8.46 14.55 3.62
C LYS A 76 8.29 13.14 4.17
N GLU A 77 9.27 12.27 3.89
CA GLU A 77 9.31 10.92 4.47
C GLU A 77 9.24 10.98 6.01
N PRO A 78 8.49 10.09 6.69
CA PRO A 78 7.70 8.97 6.15
C PRO A 78 6.29 9.35 5.65
N TYR A 79 5.84 10.58 5.89
CA TYR A 79 4.50 11.08 5.53
C TYR A 79 4.39 11.57 4.08
N ARG A 80 5.21 11.03 3.17
CA ARG A 80 5.19 11.44 1.77
C ARG A 80 4.13 10.64 1.02
N SER A 81 3.16 11.35 0.47
CA SER A 81 2.03 10.82 -0.29
C SER A 81 2.18 11.06 -1.79
N LEU A 82 1.32 10.42 -2.57
CA LEU A 82 1.15 10.66 -4.00
C LEU A 82 -0.10 11.51 -4.22
N LEU A 83 0.01 12.57 -5.03
CA LEU A 83 -1.11 13.35 -5.52
C LEU A 83 -1.32 13.00 -6.99
N VAL A 84 -2.53 12.55 -7.32
CA VAL A 84 -2.97 12.19 -8.67
C VAL A 84 -3.85 13.31 -9.22
N TYR A 85 -3.66 13.71 -10.48
CA TYR A 85 -4.41 14.78 -11.12
C TYR A 85 -4.42 14.60 -12.64
N ARG A 86 -5.33 15.31 -13.32
CA ARG A 86 -5.39 15.28 -14.77
C ARG A 86 -4.20 16.04 -15.36
N GLN A 87 -3.57 15.46 -16.39
CA GLN A 87 -2.49 16.11 -17.14
C GLN A 87 -2.94 17.44 -17.76
#